data_AF-A0A8T4PWN7-F1
#
_entry.id   AF-A0A8T4PWN7-F1
#
_cell.length_a   1.000
_cell.length_b   1.000
_cell.length_c   1.000
_cell.angle_alpha   90.00
_cell.angle_beta   90.00
_cell.angle_gamma   90.00
#
_symmetry.space_group_name_H-M   'P 1'
#
loop_
_entity.id
_entity.type
_entity.pdbx_description
1 polymer ?
#
loop_
_entity_poly.entity_id
_entity_poly.type
_entity_poly.pdbx_seq_one_letter_code
_entity_poly.pdbx_strand_id
1 'polypeptide(L)'
;MGKARINISSADIGKVNEVCNSIKDIAEKTKVKMHGPIPLPTKKLKITTRKSPDGEGKASFDNFEMRVHKRMIDLGVDERALRLVMRVEIPDGLNINIELLD
;
A
#
# COMPACT_ATOMS: atom_id res chain seq x y z
N MET A 1 -19.20 13.57 -11.28
CA MET A 1 -19.34 12.70 -10.09
C MET A 1 -17.93 12.49 -9.59
N GLY A 2 -17.55 13.16 -8.51
CA GLY A 2 -16.20 13.07 -7.98
C GLY A 2 -15.81 11.63 -7.65
N LYS A 3 -14.51 11.35 -7.70
CA LYS A 3 -13.93 10.04 -7.37
C LYS A 3 -12.91 10.24 -6.26
N ALA A 4 -12.93 9.42 -5.24
CA ALA A 4 -11.88 9.37 -4.24
C ALA A 4 -10.90 8.25 -4.61
N ARG A 5 -9.61 8.57 -4.70
CA ARG A 5 -8.54 7.61 -4.94
C ARG A 5 -7.79 7.35 -3.65
N ILE A 6 -7.71 6.09 -3.27
CA ILE A 6 -7.00 5.64 -2.07
C ILE A 6 -5.76 4.88 -2.51
N ASN A 7 -4.59 5.41 -2.18
CA ASN A 7 -3.30 4.81 -2.44
C ASN A 7 -2.77 4.21 -1.13
N ILE A 8 -2.56 2.90 -1.12
CA ILE A 8 -2.03 2.16 0.03
C ILE A 8 -0.62 1.70 -0.32
N SER A 9 0.32 1.92 0.59
CA SER A 9 1.70 1.45 0.43
C SER A 9 2.28 0.90 1.73
N SER A 10 2.96 -0.23 1.65
CA SER A 10 3.69 -0.81 2.78
C SER A 10 4.77 -1.78 2.30
N ALA A 11 5.70 -2.13 3.19
CA ALA A 11 6.67 -3.19 2.96
C ALA A 11 6.08 -4.59 3.15
N ASP A 12 5.04 -4.72 3.99
CA ASP A 12 4.39 -6.00 4.28
C ASP A 12 3.15 -6.19 3.39
N ILE A 13 3.09 -7.29 2.66
CA ILE A 13 1.97 -7.61 1.76
C ILE A 13 0.72 -8.06 2.52
N GLY A 14 0.87 -8.69 3.70
CA GLY A 14 -0.24 -9.21 4.50
C GLY A 14 -1.13 -8.07 4.99
N LYS A 15 -0.50 -7.08 5.64
CA LYS A 15 -1.17 -5.87 6.13
C LYS A 15 -1.88 -5.10 5.01
N VAL A 16 -1.25 -4.99 3.84
CA VAL A 16 -1.86 -4.32 2.68
C VAL A 16 -3.13 -5.03 2.22
N ASN A 17 -3.09 -6.36 2.12
CA ASN A 17 -4.24 -7.14 1.68
C ASN A 17 -5.37 -7.10 2.72
N GLU A 18 -5.05 -7.14 4.01
CA GLU A 18 -6.02 -7.03 5.10
C GLU A 18 -6.78 -5.69 5.07
N VAL A 19 -6.06 -4.57 4.92
CA VAL A 19 -6.68 -3.24 4.79
C VAL A 19 -7.48 -3.12 3.51
N CYS A 20 -6.98 -3.65 2.38
CA CYS A 20 -7.74 -3.68 1.13
C CYS A 20 -9.06 -4.46 1.25
N ASN A 21 -9.04 -5.60 1.95
CA ASN A 21 -10.25 -6.39 2.21
C ASN A 21 -11.23 -5.64 3.11
N SER A 22 -10.73 -4.99 4.17
CA SER A 22 -11.56 -4.18 5.07
C SER A 22 -12.26 -3.03 4.34
N ILE A 23 -11.54 -2.33 3.44
CA ILE A 23 -12.12 -1.26 2.60
C ILE A 23 -13.16 -1.83 1.63
N LYS A 24 -12.91 -3.01 1.06
CA LYS A 24 -13.86 -3.68 0.17
C LYS A 24 -15.17 -4.02 0.90
N ASP A 25 -15.07 -4.58 2.11
CA ASP A 25 -16.24 -4.90 2.93
C ASP A 25 -17.07 -3.66 3.28
N ILE A 26 -16.40 -2.53 3.54
CA ILE A 26 -17.07 -1.24 3.78
C ILE A 26 -17.80 -0.77 2.52
N ALA A 27 -17.15 -0.84 1.35
CA ALA A 27 -17.75 -0.43 0.09
C ALA A 27 -18.99 -1.27 -0.28
N GLU A 28 -18.95 -2.57 -0.02
CA GLU A 28 -20.10 -3.47 -0.22
C GLU A 28 -21.25 -3.13 0.73
N LYS A 29 -20.96 -2.86 2.01
CA LYS A 29 -21.96 -2.45 3.01
C LYS A 29 -22.63 -1.12 2.67
N THR A 30 -21.88 -0.15 2.16
CA THR A 30 -22.42 1.17 1.78
C THR A 30 -23.03 1.21 0.38
N LYS A 31 -22.91 0.13 -0.40
CA LYS A 31 -23.35 0.04 -1.81
C LYS A 31 -22.73 1.12 -2.70
N VAL A 32 -21.51 1.54 -2.40
CA VAL A 32 -20.77 2.51 -3.21
C VAL A 32 -20.04 1.79 -4.34
N LYS A 33 -20.01 2.41 -5.52
CA LYS A 33 -19.24 1.89 -6.65
C LYS A 33 -17.75 1.97 -6.32
N MET A 34 -17.12 0.80 -6.20
CA MET A 34 -15.68 0.64 -6.00
C MET A 34 -15.08 0.06 -7.27
N HIS A 35 -14.01 0.67 -7.76
CA HIS A 35 -13.08 0.02 -8.67
C HIS A 35 -11.95 -0.57 -7.82
N GLY A 36 -11.85 -1.90 -7.89
CA GLY A 36 -11.21 -2.76 -6.91
C GLY A 36 -9.73 -2.46 -6.63
N PRO A 37 -9.10 -3.20 -5.71
CA PRO A 37 -7.72 -2.97 -5.32
C PRO A 37 -6.77 -3.32 -6.47
N ILE A 38 -6.40 -2.31 -7.26
CA ILE A 38 -5.49 -2.42 -8.39
C ILE A 38 -4.07 -2.62 -7.83
N PRO A 39 -3.40 -3.77 -8.09
CA PRO A 39 -1.98 -3.92 -7.82
C PRO A 39 -1.19 -2.94 -8.68
N LEU A 40 -0.45 -2.05 -8.03
CA LEU A 40 0.59 -1.31 -8.72
C LEU A 40 1.92 -2.09 -8.66
N PRO A 41 2.83 -1.85 -9.61
CA PRO A 41 4.14 -2.48 -9.60
C PRO A 41 4.85 -2.28 -8.26
N THR A 42 5.30 -3.39 -7.67
CA THR A 42 6.06 -3.37 -6.41
C THR A 42 7.42 -2.73 -6.67
N LYS A 43 7.73 -1.66 -5.95
CA LYS A 43 9.06 -1.03 -6.04
C LYS A 43 10.07 -1.90 -5.29
N LYS A 44 11.11 -2.35 -5.98
CA LYS A 44 12.20 -3.15 -5.41
C LYS A 44 13.40 -2.23 -5.20
N LEU A 45 13.71 -1.92 -3.94
CA LEU A 45 14.91 -1.21 -3.55
C LEU A 45 16.00 -2.23 -3.31
N LYS A 46 17.06 -2.20 -4.12
CA LYS A 46 18.18 -3.15 -4.04
C LYS A 46 19.42 -2.39 -3.62
N ILE A 47 20.09 -2.90 -2.59
CA ILE A 47 21.37 -2.36 -2.12
C ILE A 47 22.33 -3.54 -2.04
N THR A 48 23.44 -3.44 -2.76
CA THR A 48 24.51 -4.44 -2.72
C THR A 48 25.72 -3.83 -2.03
N THR A 49 26.18 -4.43 -0.92
CA THR A 49 27.34 -3.95 -0.17
C THR A 49 28.39 -5.04 -0.05
N ARG A 50 29.65 -4.63 0.11
CA ARG A 50 30.72 -5.57 0.47
C ARG A 50 30.51 -6.02 1.91
N LYS A 51 30.77 -7.30 2.18
CA LYS A 51 30.72 -7.85 3.55
C LYS A 51 31.85 -7.31 4.42
N SER A 52 33.07 -7.31 3.88
CA SER A 52 34.26 -6.85 4.59
C SER A 52 34.25 -5.31 4.76
N PRO A 53 34.51 -4.78 5.97
CA PRO A 53 34.60 -3.34 6.21
C PRO A 53 35.96 -2.74 5.81
N ASP A 54 37.04 -3.51 5.94
CA ASP A 54 38.44 -3.11 5.70
C ASP A 54 38.91 -3.42 4.27
N GLY A 55 38.25 -4.36 3.61
CA GLY A 55 38.53 -4.73 2.24
C GLY A 55 39.57 -5.83 2.07
N GLU A 56 39.96 -6.51 3.15
CA GLU A 56 40.82 -7.69 3.09
C GLU A 56 40.00 -8.99 2.87
N GLY A 57 40.71 -10.05 2.47
CA GLY A 57 40.12 -11.37 2.19
C GLY A 57 39.32 -11.45 0.88
N LYS A 58 38.52 -12.53 0.74
CA LYS A 58 37.73 -12.80 -0.46
C LYS A 58 36.62 -11.75 -0.63
N ALA A 59 36.57 -11.12 -1.81
CA ALA A 59 35.48 -10.21 -2.17
C ALA A 59 34.13 -10.94 -2.14
N SER A 60 33.34 -10.65 -1.12
CA SER A 60 32.00 -11.19 -0.91
C SER A 60 31.03 -10.04 -0.70
N PHE A 61 29.83 -10.19 -1.24
CA PHE A 61 28.82 -9.13 -1.31
C PHE A 61 27.51 -9.63 -0.71
N ASP A 62 26.87 -8.79 0.09
CA ASP A 62 25.49 -8.98 0.52
C ASP A 62 24.55 -8.21 -0.41
N ASN A 63 23.43 -8.86 -0.75
CA ASN A 63 22.37 -8.29 -1.56
C ASN A 63 21.14 -8.09 -0.67
N PHE A 64 20.89 -6.85 -0.28
CA PHE A 64 19.70 -6.47 0.47
C PHE A 64 18.60 -6.03 -0.50
N GLU A 65 17.37 -6.48 -0.24
CA GLU A 65 16.17 -6.07 -0.98
C GLU A 65 15.09 -5.62 -0.01
N MET A 66 14.55 -4.42 -0.23
CA MET A 66 13.31 -3.97 0.38
C MET A 66 12.24 -3.84 -0.71
N ARG A 67 11.09 -4.49 -0.51
CA ARG A 67 9.96 -4.45 -1.44
C ARG A 67 8.88 -3.55 -0.87
N VAL A 68 8.43 -2.58 -1.66
CA VAL A 68 7.30 -1.70 -1.30
C VAL A 68 6.13 -2.05 -2.20
N HIS A 69 5.12 -2.67 -1.62
CA HIS A 69 3.89 -3.05 -2.27
C HIS A 69 2.93 -1.86 -2.29
N LYS A 70 2.30 -1.63 -3.44
CA LYS A 70 1.39 -0.51 -3.65
C LYS A 70 0.06 -1.01 -4.19
N ARG A 71 -1.04 -0.50 -3.65
CA ARG A 71 -2.41 -0.76 -4.11
C ARG A 71 -3.12 0.57 -4.31
N MET A 72 -3.97 0.62 -5.32
CA MET A 72 -4.84 1.75 -5.59
C MET A 72 -6.30 1.27 -5.58
N ILE A 73 -7.17 2.00 -4.91
CA ILE A 73 -8.62 1.76 -4.89
C ILE A 73 -9.30 3.07 -5.28
N ASP A 74 -10.19 3.02 -6.28
CA ASP A 74 -11.01 4.17 -6.65
C ASP A 74 -12.43 3.95 -6.12
N LEU A 75 -12.94 4.89 -5.33
CA LEU A 75 -14.27 4.89 -4.72
C LEU A 75 -15.10 6.05 -5.27
N GLY A 76 -16.39 5.82 -5.49
CA GLY A 76 -17.34 6.92 -5.73
C GLY A 76 -17.41 7.85 -4.51
N VAL A 77 -17.51 9.16 -4.74
CA VAL A 77 -17.62 10.13 -3.65
C VAL A 77 -18.99 10.02 -2.99
N ASP A 78 -19.00 9.33 -1.84
CA ASP A 78 -20.07 9.33 -0.84
C ASP A 78 -19.45 9.69 0.52
N GLU A 79 -19.95 10.73 1.18
CA GLU A 79 -19.41 11.20 2.46
C GLU A 79 -19.49 10.13 3.55
N ARG A 80 -20.54 9.30 3.53
CA ARG A 80 -20.72 8.25 4.53
C ARG A 80 -19.66 7.16 4.39
N ALA A 81 -19.38 6.74 3.15
CA ALA A 81 -18.32 5.78 2.88
C ALA A 81 -16.94 6.33 3.25
N LEU A 82 -16.62 7.59 2.92
CA LEU A 82 -15.32 8.19 3.27
C LEU A 82 -15.08 8.22 4.79
N ARG A 83 -16.09 8.59 5.59
CA ARG A 83 -15.98 8.59 7.06
C ARG A 83 -15.76 7.18 7.62
N LEU A 84 -16.35 6.16 7.01
CA LEU A 84 -16.16 4.76 7.44
C LEU A 84 -14.76 4.25 7.08
N VAL A 85 -14.25 4.61 5.90
CA VAL A 85 -12.89 4.26 5.47
C VAL A 85 -11.84 4.87 6.41
N MET A 86 -12.03 6.11 6.86
CA MET A 86 -11.13 6.76 7.82
C MET A 86 -11.12 6.11 9.22
N ARG A 87 -12.11 5.28 9.54
CA ARG A 87 -12.20 4.56 10.82
C ARG A 87 -11.56 3.18 10.78
N VAL A 88 -11.09 2.72 9.62
CA VAL A 88 -10.36 1.45 9.53
C VAL A 88 -9.07 1.57 10.35
N GLU A 89 -8.82 0.58 11.20
CA GLU A 89 -7.58 0.51 11.97
C GLU A 89 -6.40 0.38 11.00
N ILE A 90 -5.48 1.33 11.03
CA ILE A 90 -4.30 1.35 10.15
C ILE A 90 -3.17 0.65 10.90
N PRO A 91 -2.71 -0.53 10.45
CA PRO A 91 -1.59 -1.20 11.09
C PRO A 91 -0.30 -0.39 10.97
N ASP A 92 0.59 -0.52 11.96
CA ASP A 92 1.88 0.17 11.94
C ASP A 92 2.70 -0.19 10.69
N GLY A 93 3.30 0.84 10.07
CA GLY A 93 4.12 0.70 8.87
C GLY A 93 3.33 0.67 7.56
N LEU A 94 2.04 1.00 7.59
CA LEU A 94 1.20 1.15 6.40
C LEU A 94 0.91 2.65 6.16
N ASN A 95 1.13 3.10 4.92
CA ASN A 95 0.91 4.48 4.51
C ASN A 95 -0.29 4.55 3.56
N ILE A 96 -1.33 5.28 3.97
CA ILE A 96 -2.55 5.54 3.19
C ILE A 96 -2.56 7.00 2.76
N ASN A 97 -2.73 7.25 1.47
CA ASN A 97 -3.01 8.58 0.93
C ASN A 97 -4.38 8.56 0.25
N ILE A 98 -5.20 9.57 0.55
CA ILE A 98 -6.52 9.74 -0.04
C ILE A 98 -6.51 11.03 -0.84
N GLU A 99 -6.84 10.92 -2.12
CA GLU A 99 -6.92 12.04 -3.07
C GLU A 99 -8.37 12.16 -3.55
N LEU A 100 -8.97 13.35 -3.50
CA LEU A 100 -10.22 13.62 -4.20
C LEU A 100 -9.91 14.08 -5.62
N LEU A 101 -10.47 13.38 -6.59
CA LEU A 101 -10.46 13.71 -8.01
C LEU A 101 -11.80 14.39 -8.33
N ASP A 102 -11.74 15.67 -8.69
CA ASP A 102 -12.87 16.45 -9.22
C ASP A 102 -13.25 16.04 -10.66
#